data_AF-A0A2V8N9S5-F1
#
_entry.id   AF-A0A2V8N9S5-F1
#
_cell.length_a   1.000
_cell.length_b   1.000
_cell.length_c   1.000
_cell.angle_alpha   90.00
_cell.angle_beta   90.00
_cell.angle_gamma   90.00
#
_symmetry.space_group_name_H-M   'P 1'
#
loop_
_entity.id
_entity.type
_entity.pdbx_description
1 polymer ?
#
loop_
_entity_poly.entity_id
_entity_poly.type
_entity_poly.pdbx_seq_one_letter_code
_entity_poly.pdbx_strand_id
1 'polypeptide(L)'
;MRRKHIFFSLAAVALLIFSSVVASAQVGQLYGEITLKQADGKVVPVAGAAIDVYRTDLSNKYNTKTDKNGRFVFAGLPFTGTYVIAVSAPGAHTA
;
A
#
# COMPACT_ATOMS: atom_id res chain seq x y z
N MET A 1 8.54 -44.90 29.37
CA MET A 1 8.97 -44.27 28.10
C MET A 1 7.85 -43.53 27.36
N ARG A 2 6.70 -44.15 27.06
CA ARG A 2 5.57 -43.56 26.29
C ARG A 2 5.10 -42.16 26.71
N ARG A 3 4.96 -41.88 28.01
CA ARG A 3 4.47 -40.58 28.53
C ARG A 3 5.43 -39.40 28.23
N LYS A 4 6.75 -39.66 28.18
CA LYS A 4 7.75 -38.65 27.78
C LYS A 4 7.63 -38.33 26.28
N HIS A 5 7.43 -39.34 25.44
CA HIS A 5 7.25 -39.14 24.00
C HIS A 5 5.97 -38.38 23.67
N ILE A 6 4.85 -38.70 24.34
CA ILE A 6 3.58 -37.96 24.17
C ILE A 6 3.76 -36.48 24.55
N PHE A 7 4.45 -36.19 25.66
CA PHE A 7 4.72 -34.81 26.08
C PHE A 7 5.60 -34.06 25.07
N PHE A 8 6.68 -34.70 24.57
CA PHE A 8 7.54 -34.11 23.54
C PHE A 8 6.79 -33.88 22.21
N SER A 9 5.93 -34.82 21.80
CA SER A 9 5.09 -34.66 20.61
C SER A 9 4.11 -33.50 20.76
N LEU A 10 3.47 -33.35 21.94
CA LEU A 10 2.56 -32.24 22.21
C LEU A 10 3.29 -30.88 22.20
N ALA A 11 4.50 -30.84 22.76
CA ALA A 11 5.34 -29.64 22.75
C ALA A 11 5.81 -29.27 21.34
N ALA A 12 6.17 -30.26 20.51
CA ALA A 12 6.55 -30.03 19.11
C ALA A 12 5.37 -29.53 18.26
N VAL A 13 4.17 -30.09 18.46
CA VAL A 13 2.94 -29.60 17.81
C VAL A 13 2.62 -28.17 18.26
N ALA A 14 2.71 -27.87 19.56
CA ALA A 14 2.52 -26.52 20.06
C ALA A 14 3.51 -25.53 19.41
N LEU A 15 4.80 -25.89 19.31
CA LEU A 15 5.82 -25.05 18.67
C LEU A 15 5.52 -24.77 17.18
N LEU A 16 4.99 -25.75 16.45
CA LEU A 16 4.58 -25.60 15.05
C LEU A 16 3.33 -24.72 14.88
N ILE A 17 2.42 -24.74 15.84
CA ILE A 17 1.23 -23.86 15.85
C ILE A 17 1.63 -22.42 16.25
N PHE A 18 2.61 -22.26 17.14
CA PHE A 18 3.13 -20.93 17.51
C PHE A 18 3.96 -20.28 16.39
N SER A 19 4.65 -21.06 15.55
CA SER A 19 5.46 -20.52 14.44
C SER A 19 4.66 -20.12 13.20
N SER A 20 3.38 -20.47 13.11
CA SER A 20 2.51 -20.13 11.97
C SER A 20 1.94 -18.70 12.02
N VAL A 21 2.28 -17.91 13.05
CA VAL A 21 1.71 -16.56 13.28
C VAL A 21 2.43 -15.43 12.54
N VAL A 22 3.58 -15.68 11.89
CA VAL A 22 4.34 -14.62 11.19
C VAL A 22 4.29 -14.75 9.66
N ALA A 23 3.09 -14.63 9.10
CA ALA A 23 2.91 -14.33 7.67
C ALA A 23 1.72 -13.39 7.42
N SER A 24 1.37 -12.52 8.37
CA SER A 24 0.49 -11.39 8.03
C SER A 24 1.31 -10.36 7.26
N ALA A 25 1.28 -10.41 5.92
CA ALA A 25 1.61 -9.25 5.12
C ALA A 25 0.56 -8.17 5.44
N GLN A 26 0.85 -7.32 6.43
CA GLN A 26 -0.01 -6.19 6.73
C GLN A 26 0.08 -5.26 5.52
N VAL A 27 -1.02 -5.19 4.77
CA VAL A 27 -1.16 -4.26 3.66
C VAL A 27 -2.10 -3.13 4.07
N GLY A 28 -1.69 -1.90 3.78
CA GLY A 28 -2.49 -0.69 3.97
C GLY A 28 -3.21 -0.26 2.69
N GLN A 29 -4.06 0.75 2.85
CA GLN A 29 -4.68 1.48 1.76
C GLN A 29 -4.06 2.88 1.67
N LEU A 30 -3.68 3.28 0.47
CA LEU A 30 -3.34 4.66 0.14
C LEU A 30 -4.51 5.24 -0.64
N TYR A 31 -5.11 6.31 -0.15
CA TYR A 31 -6.18 7.01 -0.84
C TYR A 31 -5.92 8.51 -0.80
N GLY A 32 -6.47 9.23 -1.78
CA GLY A 32 -6.31 10.67 -1.86
C GLY A 32 -7.19 11.30 -2.93
N GLU A 33 -7.18 12.63 -2.95
CA GLU A 33 -7.88 13.46 -3.93
C GLU A 33 -6.88 14.42 -4.57
N ILE A 34 -6.91 14.49 -5.90
CA ILE A 34 -6.03 15.36 -6.69
C ILE A 34 -6.85 16.50 -7.27
N THR A 35 -6.42 17.72 -6.97
CA THR A 35 -7.00 18.95 -7.47
C THR A 35 -5.95 19.81 -8.14
N LEU A 36 -6.36 20.61 -9.13
CA LEU A 36 -5.53 21.63 -9.77
C LEU A 36 -6.10 23.01 -9.45
N LYS A 37 -5.20 23.91 -9.04
CA LYS A 37 -5.51 25.33 -8.95
C LYS A 37 -5.25 25.96 -10.31
N GLN A 38 -6.30 26.49 -10.91
CA GLN A 38 -6.25 27.18 -12.18
C GLN A 38 -5.73 28.62 -12.00
N ALA A 39 -5.34 29.27 -13.10
CA ALA A 39 -4.83 30.65 -13.09
C ALA A 39 -5.87 31.67 -12.58
N ASP A 40 -7.16 31.36 -12.70
CA ASP A 40 -8.28 32.13 -12.16
C ASP A 40 -8.49 31.91 -10.64
N GLY A 41 -7.66 31.09 -10.00
CA GLY A 41 -7.75 30.73 -8.59
C GLY A 41 -8.75 29.62 -8.28
N LYS A 42 -9.50 29.13 -9.28
CA LYS A 42 -10.46 28.04 -9.10
C LYS A 42 -9.73 26.71 -8.85
N VAL A 43 -10.26 25.92 -7.92
CA VAL A 43 -9.76 24.57 -7.64
C VAL A 43 -10.69 23.57 -8.30
N VAL A 44 -10.16 22.76 -9.21
CA VAL A 44 -10.93 21.74 -9.94
C VAL A 44 -10.35 20.35 -9.69
N PRO A 45 -11.20 19.32 -9.50
CA PRO A 45 -10.72 17.95 -9.41
C PRO A 45 -10.15 17.48 -10.75
N VAL A 46 -9.10 16.66 -10.68
CA VAL A 46 -8.39 16.21 -11.87
C VAL A 46 -8.75 14.78 -12.19
N ALA A 47 -9.56 14.56 -13.22
CA ALA A 47 -9.87 13.22 -13.68
C ALA A 47 -8.74 12.62 -14.51
N GLY A 48 -8.42 11.34 -14.26
CA GLY A 48 -7.41 10.61 -15.03
C GLY A 48 -5.96 11.01 -14.77
N ALA A 49 -5.68 11.74 -13.69
CA ALA A 49 -4.31 11.99 -13.22
C ALA A 49 -3.62 10.66 -12.95
N ALA A 50 -2.41 10.48 -13.46
CA ALA A 50 -1.60 9.29 -13.21
C ALA A 50 -0.90 9.41 -11.86
N ILE A 51 -1.10 8.39 -11.03
CA ILE A 51 -0.51 8.26 -9.70
C ILE A 51 0.44 7.07 -9.76
N ASP A 52 1.73 7.36 -9.67
CA ASP A 52 2.78 6.35 -9.59
C ASP A 52 3.33 6.32 -8.17
N VAL A 53 3.25 5.17 -7.52
CA VAL A 53 3.80 4.93 -6.19
C VAL A 53 5.01 4.04 -6.32
N TYR A 54 6.17 4.56 -5.93
CA TYR A 54 7.45 3.88 -5.94
C TYR A 54 7.83 3.55 -4.51
N ARG A 55 8.16 2.28 -4.27
CA ARG A 55 8.82 1.91 -3.03
C ARG A 55 10.31 2.28 -3.13
N THR A 56 10.89 2.84 -2.08
CA THR A 56 12.29 3.32 -2.13
C THR A 56 13.31 2.24 -1.79
N ASP A 57 12.90 1.26 -0.99
CA ASP A 57 13.72 0.14 -0.52
C ASP A 57 13.68 -1.07 -1.46
N LEU A 58 12.65 -1.19 -2.30
CA LEU A 58 12.52 -2.24 -3.32
C LEU A 58 12.03 -1.63 -4.63
N SER A 59 12.38 -2.23 -5.77
CA SER A 59 11.99 -1.76 -7.11
C SER A 59 10.51 -2.00 -7.47
N ASN A 60 9.63 -2.12 -6.46
CA ASN A 60 8.20 -2.30 -6.68
C ASN A 60 7.57 -0.97 -7.10
N LYS A 61 6.84 -1.01 -8.22
CA LYS A 61 6.07 0.11 -8.74
C LYS A 61 4.59 -0.24 -8.73
N TYR A 62 3.78 0.70 -8.30
CA TYR A 62 2.34 0.61 -8.32
C TYR A 62 1.78 1.82 -9.07
N ASN A 63 0.81 1.60 -9.96
CA ASN A 63 0.20 2.68 -10.73
C ASN A 63 -1.33 2.67 -10.58
N THR A 64 -1.92 3.85 -10.56
CA THR A 64 -3.37 4.02 -10.63
C THR A 64 -3.70 5.36 -11.29
N LYS A 65 -4.99 5.57 -11.60
CA LYS A 65 -5.49 6.83 -12.13
C LYS A 65 -6.63 7.33 -11.26
N THR A 66 -6.76 8.65 -11.18
CA THR A 66 -7.89 9.27 -10.49
C THR A 66 -9.20 9.09 -11.27
N ASP A 67 -10.30 9.01 -10.52
CA ASP A 67 -11.66 8.97 -11.05
C ASP A 67 -12.15 10.36 -11.51
N LYS A 68 -13.43 10.45 -11.91
CA LYS A 68 -14.06 11.70 -12.36
C LYS A 68 -14.07 12.82 -11.31
N ASN A 69 -13.96 12.47 -10.03
CA ASN A 69 -13.93 13.41 -8.91
C ASN A 69 -12.49 13.67 -8.42
N GLY A 70 -11.48 13.22 -9.16
CA GLY A 70 -10.08 13.39 -8.78
C GLY A 70 -9.61 12.43 -7.68
N ARG A 71 -10.39 11.42 -7.32
CA ARG A 71 -10.07 10.50 -6.22
C ARG A 71 -9.35 9.26 -6.72
N PHE A 72 -8.43 8.74 -5.93
CA PHE A 72 -7.79 7.46 -6.18
C PHE A 72 -7.73 6.63 -4.90
N VAL A 73 -7.75 5.32 -5.07
CA VAL A 73 -7.54 4.34 -4.00
C VAL A 73 -6.58 3.29 -4.51
N PHE A 74 -5.59 2.98 -3.70
CA PHE A 74 -4.68 1.87 -3.87
C PHE A 74 -4.80 0.96 -2.64
N ALA A 75 -5.33 -0.25 -2.86
CA ALA A 75 -5.40 -1.28 -1.83
C ALA A 75 -4.24 -2.25 -1.99
N GLY A 76 -3.65 -2.71 -0.88
CA GLY A 76 -2.63 -3.76 -0.93
C GLY A 76 -1.18 -3.26 -0.86
N LEU A 77 -0.93 -2.01 -0.47
CA LEU A 77 0.44 -1.54 -0.27
C LEU A 77 1.02 -2.17 1.00
N PRO A 78 2.22 -2.77 0.97
CA PRO A 78 2.87 -3.21 2.20
C PRO A 78 2.95 -2.06 3.23
N PHE A 79 2.51 -2.33 4.45
CA PHE A 79 2.44 -1.33 5.52
C PHE A 79 3.83 -0.80 5.92
N THR A 80 4.87 -1.57 5.64
CA THR A 80 6.27 -1.20 5.85
C THR A 80 6.91 -0.71 4.56
N GLY A 81 7.83 0.24 4.70
CA GLY A 81 8.59 0.81 3.61
C GLY A 81 8.35 2.31 3.47
N THR A 82 9.29 2.96 2.80
CA THR A 82 9.16 4.37 2.42
C THR A 82 8.71 4.42 0.97
N TYR A 83 7.73 5.27 0.68
CA TYR A 83 7.14 5.40 -0.64
C TYR A 83 7.28 6.83 -1.16
N VAL A 84 7.65 6.94 -2.43
CA VAL A 84 7.58 8.19 -3.19
C VAL A 84 6.35 8.12 -4.07
N ILE A 85 5.51 9.14 -3.98
CA ILE A 85 4.30 9.27 -4.80
C ILE A 85 4.55 10.36 -5.83
N ALA A 86 4.54 9.98 -7.11
CA ALA A 86 4.59 10.92 -8.22
C ALA A 86 3.18 11.06 -8.82
N VAL A 87 2.72 12.29 -8.93
CA VAL A 87 1.44 12.65 -9.52
C VAL A 87 1.71 13.39 -10.82
N SER A 88 1.09 12.95 -11.91
CA SER A 88 1.18 13.64 -13.20
C SER A 88 -0.20 13.79 -13.82
N ALA A 89 -0.48 14.97 -14.34
CA ALA A 89 -1.72 15.26 -15.05
C ALA A 89 -1.47 16.29 -16.16
N PRO A 90 -2.23 16.25 -17.26
CA PRO A 90 -2.16 17.30 -18.28
C PRO A 90 -2.42 18.68 -17.67
N GLY A 91 -1.54 19.64 -17.97
CA GLY A 91 -1.65 21.02 -17.46
C GLY A 91 -1.15 21.22 -16.03
N ALA A 92 -0.78 20.15 -15.31
CA ALA A 92 -0.08 20.28 -14.04
C ALA A 92 1.36 20.79 -14.29
N HIS A 93 1.73 21.84 -13.58
CA HIS A 93 3.07 22.40 -13.56
C HIS A 93 3.45 22.69 -12.11
N THR A 94 4.74 22.61 -11.80
CA THR A 94 5.24 23.05 -10.50
C THR A 94 5.03 24.55 -10.38
N ALA A 95 4.44 24.98 -9.27
CA ALA A 95 4.30 26.40 -8.94
C ALA A 95 5.66 27.09 -8.84
#